data_AF-A0ABF7RG31-F1
#
_entry.id   AF-A0ABF7RG31-F1
#
_cell.length_a   1.000
_cell.length_b   1.000
_cell.length_c   1.000
_cell.angle_alpha   90.00
_cell.angle_beta   90.00
_cell.angle_gamma   90.00
#
_symmetry.space_group_name_H-M   'P 1'
#
loop_
_entity.id
_entity.type
_entity.pdbx_description
1 polymer ?
#
loop_
_entity_poly.entity_id
_entity_poly.type
_entity_poly.pdbx_seq_one_letter_code
_entity_poly.pdbx_strand_id
1 'polypeptide(L)'
;MFGKLSLEAIPLHEPIVVVTVSAILLGGAGLFGLITYLKKWSYLWNEWITSVDHKKIGVMYCILAIVMLLRGFADAVMMRSQLALASGGGAGYLPPEHYDNS
;
A
#
# COMPACT_ATOMS: atom_id res chain seq x y z
N MET A 1 1.45 2.37 -27.66
CA MET A 1 1.64 1.32 -26.65
C MET A 1 1.05 1.70 -25.27
N PHE A 2 0.05 2.59 -25.19
CA PHE A 2 -0.62 2.95 -23.93
C PHE A 2 -2.13 2.81 -24.13
N GLY A 3 -2.61 1.57 -24.05
CA GLY A 3 -4.04 1.27 -23.94
C GLY A 3 -4.46 1.33 -22.47
N LYS A 4 -5.56 2.03 -22.18
CA LYS A 4 -6.29 2.05 -20.89
C LYS A 4 -5.52 2.48 -19.63
N LEU A 5 -4.35 3.13 -19.77
CA LEU A 5 -3.72 3.92 -18.70
C LEU A 5 -4.09 5.42 -18.87
N SER A 6 -5.36 5.70 -19.14
CA SER A 6 -5.86 7.08 -19.09
C SER A 6 -5.95 7.50 -17.62
N LEU A 7 -5.71 8.77 -17.33
CA LEU A 7 -5.67 9.38 -16.00
C LEU A 7 -6.93 9.14 -15.11
N GLU A 8 -7.97 8.52 -15.66
CA GLU A 8 -9.16 8.00 -14.96
C GLU A 8 -8.96 6.67 -14.22
N ALA A 9 -7.96 5.86 -14.57
CA ALA A 9 -7.70 4.58 -13.89
C ALA A 9 -7.13 4.76 -12.47
N ILE A 10 -6.79 6.00 -12.12
CA ILE A 10 -6.41 6.40 -10.76
C ILE A 10 -7.66 7.03 -10.14
N PRO A 11 -8.38 6.34 -9.23
CA PRO A 11 -9.51 6.91 -8.51
C PRO A 11 -8.99 7.94 -7.49
N LEU A 12 -8.56 9.10 -7.98
CA LEU A 12 -8.12 10.24 -7.16
C LEU A 12 -9.27 10.85 -6.35
N HIS A 13 -10.51 10.45 -6.65
CA HIS A 13 -11.71 10.90 -5.94
C HIS A 13 -11.93 10.16 -4.61
N GLU A 14 -11.22 9.06 -4.34
CA GLU A 14 -11.24 8.40 -3.04
C GLU A 14 -10.11 8.94 -2.13
N PRO A 15 -10.43 9.76 -1.11
CA PRO A 15 -9.40 10.38 -0.26
C PRO A 15 -8.53 9.34 0.46
N ILE A 16 -9.07 8.15 0.73
CA ILE A 16 -8.39 7.06 1.42
C ILE A 16 -7.24 6.48 0.57
N VAL A 17 -7.46 6.31 -0.74
CA VAL A 17 -6.46 5.77 -1.66
C VAL A 17 -5.34 6.78 -1.89
N VAL A 18 -5.70 8.05 -2.10
CA VAL A 18 -4.73 9.13 -2.30
C VAL A 18 -3.80 9.28 -1.09
N VAL A 19 -4.35 9.25 0.13
CA VAL A 19 -3.55 9.30 1.36
C VAL A 19 -2.61 8.10 1.47
N THR A 20 -3.10 6.90 1.17
CA THR A 20 -2.29 5.67 1.25
C THR A 20 -1.14 5.67 0.24
N VAL A 21 -1.41 6.01 -1.03
CA VAL A 21 -0.39 6.11 -2.08
C VAL A 21 0.63 7.20 -1.75
N SER A 22 0.18 8.35 -1.26
CA SER A 22 1.06 9.44 -0.84
C SER A 22 1.95 9.04 0.33
N ALA A 23 1.40 8.36 1.33
CA ALA A 23 2.14 7.86 2.48
C ALA A 23 3.21 6.82 2.08
N ILE A 24 2.88 5.92 1.16
CA ILE A 24 3.83 4.93 0.63
C ILE A 24 4.95 5.63 -0.16
N LEU A 25 4.60 6.60 -1.01
CA LEU A 25 5.58 7.38 -1.78
C LEU A 25 6.53 8.14 -0.85
N LEU A 26 5.99 8.84 0.15
CA LEU A 26 6.80 9.59 1.12
C LEU A 26 7.65 8.66 2.00
N GLY A 27 7.09 7.54 2.45
CA GLY A 27 7.82 6.54 3.23
C GLY A 27 8.95 5.89 2.43
N GLY A 28 8.68 5.52 1.18
CA GLY A 28 9.67 4.97 0.25
C GLY A 28 10.77 5.98 -0.09
N ALA A 29 10.41 7.22 -0.41
CA ALA A 29 11.36 8.30 -0.68
C ALA A 29 12.20 8.64 0.56
N GLY A 30 11.59 8.66 1.75
CA GLY A 30 12.29 8.87 3.02
C GLY A 30 13.30 7.77 3.31
N LEU A 31 12.90 6.50 3.17
CA LEU A 31 13.81 5.36 3.35
C LEU A 31 14.95 5.39 2.31
N PHE A 32 14.63 5.65 1.05
CA PHE A 32 15.60 5.77 -0.03
C PHE A 32 16.59 6.91 0.21
N GLY A 33 16.10 8.07 0.66
CA GLY A 33 16.92 9.21 1.06
C GLY A 33 17.83 8.89 2.23
N LEU A 34 17.32 8.20 3.26
CA LEU A 34 18.10 7.80 4.43
C LEU A 34 19.24 6.84 4.07
N ILE A 35 18.95 5.83 3.25
CA ILE A 35 19.95 4.86 2.76
C ILE A 35 21.02 5.56 1.92
N THR A 36 20.60 6.52 1.09
CA THR A 36 21.50 7.32 0.25
C THR A 36 22.40 8.24 1.08
N TYR A 37 21.85 8.90 2.10
CA TYR A 37 22.62 9.73 3.02
C TYR A 37 23.65 8.92 3.82
N LEU A 38 23.26 7.74 4.32
CA LEU A 38 24.14 6.85 5.08
C LEU A 38 25.16 6.09 4.19
N LYS A 39 25.11 6.25 2.86
CA LYS A 39 25.98 5.56 1.88
C LYS A 39 26.06 4.03 2.05
N LYS A 40 25.07 3.41 2.73
CA LYS A 40 25.07 1.97 3.04
C LYS A 40 24.60 1.09 1.87
N TRP A 41 24.43 1.65 0.67
CA TRP A 41 24.07 0.91 -0.55
C TRP A 41 24.96 -0.30 -0.82
N SER A 42 26.29 -0.16 -0.70
CA SER A 42 27.22 -1.28 -0.91
C SER A 42 27.11 -2.35 0.16
N TYR A 43 26.85 -1.96 1.42
CA TYR A 43 26.61 -2.90 2.52
C TYR A 43 25.30 -3.66 2.32
N LEU A 44 24.21 -2.95 2.02
CA LEU A 44 22.89 -3.57 1.78
C LEU A 44 22.95 -4.56 0.59
N TRP A 45 23.68 -4.20 -0.46
CA TRP A 45 23.84 -5.06 -1.63
C TRP A 45 24.66 -6.32 -1.33
N ASN A 46 25.88 -6.17 -0.81
CA ASN A 46 26.78 -7.31 -0.58
C ASN A 46 26.34 -8.21 0.58
N GLU A 47 25.80 -7.63 1.66
CA GLU A 47 25.51 -8.34 2.90
C GLU A 47 24.09 -8.93 2.94
N TRP A 48 23.13 -8.30 2.25
CA TRP A 48 21.71 -8.68 2.32
C TRP A 48 21.18 -9.18 0.97
N ILE A 49 21.21 -8.36 -0.08
CA ILE A 49 20.63 -8.71 -1.39
C ILE A 49 21.35 -9.89 -2.05
N THR A 50 22.68 -9.90 -2.01
CA THR A 50 23.49 -10.96 -2.63
C THR A 50 23.78 -12.12 -1.68
N SER A 51 23.20 -12.12 -0.48
CA SER A 51 23.50 -13.13 0.52
C SER A 51 22.66 -14.38 0.33
N VAL A 52 23.34 -15.54 0.22
CA VAL A 52 22.71 -16.87 0.06
C VAL A 52 22.51 -17.56 1.43
N ASP A 53 22.84 -16.88 2.52
CA ASP A 53 22.71 -17.42 3.87
C ASP A 53 21.22 -17.58 4.24
N HIS A 54 20.81 -18.83 4.50
CA HIS A 54 19.43 -19.20 4.83
C HIS A 54 18.91 -18.50 6.10
N LYS A 55 19.79 -18.09 7.03
CA LYS A 55 19.40 -17.33 8.22
C LYS A 55 19.02 -15.90 7.84
N LYS A 56 19.84 -15.22 7.02
CA LYS A 56 19.56 -13.85 6.54
C LYS A 56 18.33 -13.80 5.65
N ILE A 57 18.20 -14.76 4.73
CA ILE A 57 17.01 -14.92 3.89
C ILE A 57 15.77 -15.11 4.78
N GLY A 58 15.85 -15.99 5.79
CA GLY A 58 14.76 -16.18 6.75
C GLY A 58 14.34 -14.89 7.46
N VAL A 59 15.31 -14.08 7.92
CA VAL A 59 15.02 -12.77 8.54
C VAL A 59 14.33 -11.81 7.56
N MET A 60 14.78 -11.75 6.30
CA MET A 60 14.13 -10.93 5.27
C MET A 60 12.66 -11.33 5.09
N TYR A 61 12.37 -12.62 4.98
CA TYR A 61 11.00 -13.12 4.85
C TYR A 61 10.15 -12.84 6.11
N CYS A 62 10.70 -13.01 7.32
CA CYS A 62 10.01 -12.66 8.56
C CYS A 62 9.64 -11.18 8.60
N ILE A 63 10.56 -10.28 8.23
CA ILE A 63 10.27 -8.84 8.15
C ILE A 63 9.15 -8.58 7.15
N LEU A 64 9.21 -9.20 5.97
CA LEU A 64 8.20 -9.03 4.93
C LEU A 64 6.82 -9.53 5.38
N ALA A 65 6.79 -10.67 6.07
CA ALA A 65 5.57 -11.22 6.67
C ALA A 65 4.96 -10.28 7.71
N ILE A 66 5.78 -9.69 8.60
CA ILE A 66 5.32 -8.71 9.59
C ILE A 66 4.75 -7.46 8.91
N VAL A 67 5.43 -6.93 7.89
CA VAL A 67 4.96 -5.76 7.13
C VAL A 67 3.63 -6.06 6.43
N MET A 68 3.51 -7.23 5.79
CA MET A 68 2.26 -7.64 5.13
C MET A 68 1.14 -7.92 6.13
N LEU A 69 1.46 -8.44 7.31
CA LEU A 69 0.49 -8.62 8.40
C LEU A 69 -0.04 -7.28 8.89
N LEU A 70 0.82 -6.28 9.11
CA LEU A 70 0.38 -4.93 9.48
C LEU A 70 -0.45 -4.28 8.38
N ARG A 71 -0.08 -4.46 7.11
CA ARG A 71 -0.85 -3.97 5.96
C ARG A 71 -2.25 -4.60 5.92
N GLY A 72 -2.33 -5.93 6.00
CA GLY A 72 -3.60 -6.66 5.99
C GLY A 72 -4.45 -6.34 7.22
N PHE A 73 -3.83 -6.14 8.38
CA PHE A 73 -4.51 -5.67 9.58
C PHE A 73 -5.10 -4.27 9.41
N ALA A 74 -4.32 -3.32 8.85
CA ALA A 74 -4.82 -1.97 8.57
C ALA A 74 -6.01 -2.00 7.59
N ASP A 75 -5.94 -2.84 6.55
CA ASP A 75 -7.03 -3.03 5.59
C ASP A 75 -8.27 -3.69 6.23
N ALA A 76 -8.08 -4.68 7.09
CA ALA A 76 -9.17 -5.33 7.83
C ALA A 76 -9.85 -4.36 8.82
N VAL A 77 -9.07 -3.52 9.51
CA VAL A 77 -9.60 -2.46 10.39
C VAL A 77 -10.36 -1.42 9.56
N MET A 78 -9.86 -1.07 8.38
CA MET A 78 -10.56 -0.18 7.45
C MET A 78 -11.90 -0.77 7.03
N MET A 79 -11.94 -2.05 6.64
CA MET A 79 -13.19 -2.74 6.28
C MET A 79 -14.20 -2.75 7.43
N ARG A 80 -13.75 -3.01 8.66
CA ARG A 80 -14.61 -2.99 9.85
C ARG A 80 -15.10 -1.59 10.20
N SER A 81 -14.26 -0.58 10.04
CA SER A 81 -14.59 0.83 10.31
C SER A 81 -15.55 1.39 9.25
N GLN A 82 -15.36 1.04 7.98
CA GLN A 82 -16.28 1.37 6.89
C GLN A 82 -17.67 0.81 7.16
N LEU A 83 -17.77 -0.46 7.59
CA LEU A 83 -19.05 -1.07 7.94
C LEU A 83 -19.70 -0.37 9.15
N ALA A 84 -18.92 -0.03 10.18
CA ALA A 84 -19.41 0.67 11.38
C ALA A 84 -19.91 2.09 11.08
N LEU A 85 -19.21 2.85 10.22
CA LEU A 85 -19.61 4.18 9.78
C LEU A 85 -20.85 4.11 8.87
N ALA A 86 -20.94 3.13 7.97
CA ALA A 86 -22.12 2.90 7.13
C ALA A 86 -23.36 2.47 7.94
N SER A 87 -23.16 1.82 9.09
CA SER A 87 -24.23 1.42 10.01
C SER A 87 -24.76 2.58 10.88
N GLY A 88 -24.05 3.72 10.91
CA GLY A 88 -24.28 4.83 11.84
C GLY A 88 -25.23 5.95 11.38
N GLY A 89 -25.87 5.82 10.21
CA GLY A 89 -26.94 6.73 9.78
C GLY A 89 -26.48 7.99 9.05
N GLY A 90 -26.44 7.91 7.72
CA GLY A 90 -26.46 9.05 6.79
C GLY A 90 -27.30 8.65 5.58
N ALA A 91 -28.32 9.45 5.28
CA ALA A 91 -29.38 9.15 4.32
C ALA A 91 -28.86 8.67 2.96
N GLY A 92 -29.60 7.71 2.39
CA GLY A 92 -29.26 7.03 1.16
C GLY A 92 -28.95 7.96 -0.01
N TYR A 93 -27.90 7.60 -0.74
CA TYR A 93 -27.67 8.06 -2.10
C TYR A 93 -27.29 6.83 -2.94
N LEU A 94 -28.25 5.90 -3.05
CA LEU A 94 -28.38 4.99 -4.17
C LEU A 94 -29.26 5.70 -5.21
N PRO A 95 -28.71 6.46 -6.18
CA PRO A 95 -29.44 6.71 -7.42
C PRO A 95 -29.64 5.37 -8.13
N PRO A 96 -30.87 4.99 -8.49
CA PRO A 96 -31.20 3.73 -9.15
C PRO A 96 -30.85 3.75 -10.66
N GLU A 97 -29.63 4.18 -11.02
CA GLU A 97 -29.25 4.48 -12.42
C GLU A 97 -27.98 3.74 -12.89
N HIS A 98 -27.59 2.62 -12.25
CA HIS A 98 -26.52 1.75 -12.77
C HIS A 98 -26.76 0.25 -12.55
N TYR A 99 -28.03 -0.16 -12.47
CA TYR A 99 -28.44 -1.57 -12.59
C TYR A 99 -28.66 -2.01 -14.05
N ASP A 100 -28.38 -1.14 -15.03
CA ASP A 100 -28.50 -1.48 -16.45
C ASP A 100 -27.16 -1.25 -17.16
N ASN A 101 -26.33 -2.28 -17.17
CA ASN A 101 -25.40 -2.57 -18.26
C ASN A 101 -25.12 -4.08 -18.16
N SER A 102 -25.89 -4.83 -18.96
CA SER A 102 -25.72 -6.26 -19.23
C SER A 102 -24.30 -6.62 -19.68
#